data_AF-A0A7L2JDF6-F1
#
_entry.id   AF-A0A7L2JDF6-F1
#
_cell.length_a   1.000
_cell.length_b   1.000
_cell.length_c   1.000
_cell.angle_alpha   90.00
_cell.angle_beta   90.00
_cell.angle_gamma   90.00
#
_symmetry.space_group_name_H-M   'P 1'
#
loop_
_entity.id
_entity.type
_entity.pdbx_description
1 polymer ?
#
loop_
_entity_poly.entity_id
_entity_poly.type
_entity_poly.pdbx_seq_one_letter_code
_entity_poly.pdbx_strand_id
1 'polypeptide(L)'
;FPGRFYCDYCDTYLTHDSPSVRKTHCSGRKHKENVKDYYQKWMEEQAQSLIDKTTAAFQQGKIPPTPFSAPPPAGAMIPPPPSIPGPPRPGMMPAPHMGGPPM
;
A
#
# COMPACT_ATOMS: atom_id res chain seq x y z
N PHE A 1 2.75 27.43 -36.79
CA PHE A 1 3.05 27.93 -35.43
C PHE A 1 3.83 26.84 -34.69
N PRO A 2 5.17 26.85 -34.71
CA PRO A 2 5.95 25.78 -34.09
C PRO A 2 5.96 25.97 -32.56
N GLY A 3 5.76 24.88 -31.82
CA GLY A 3 6.08 24.81 -30.38
C GLY A 3 4.95 25.15 -29.40
N ARG A 4 3.82 24.45 -29.46
CA ARG A 4 2.92 24.38 -28.29
C ARG A 4 3.29 23.15 -27.47
N PHE A 5 3.63 23.34 -26.21
CA PHE A 5 3.91 22.25 -25.28
C PHE A 5 2.59 21.67 -24.76
N TYR A 6 2.39 20.38 -24.93
CA TYR A 6 1.29 19.65 -24.32
C TYR A 6 1.78 18.91 -23.09
N CYS A 7 0.98 18.90 -22.03
CA CYS A 7 1.27 18.14 -20.82
C CYS A 7 0.26 17.00 -20.66
N ASP A 8 0.72 15.76 -20.81
CA ASP A 8 -0.11 14.55 -20.72
C ASP A 8 -0.75 14.36 -19.34
N TYR A 9 -0.08 14.77 -18.25
CA TYR A 9 -0.68 14.69 -16.91
C TYR A 9 -1.81 15.70 -16.68
N CYS A 10 -1.87 16.76 -17.46
CA CYS A 10 -2.80 17.87 -17.26
C CYS A 10 -3.85 17.98 -18.37
N ASP A 11 -3.76 17.13 -19.40
CA ASP A 11 -4.53 17.18 -20.64
C ASP A 11 -4.70 18.59 -21.21
N THR A 12 -3.63 19.40 -21.16
CA THR A 12 -3.71 20.82 -21.51
C THR A 12 -2.56 21.28 -22.38
N TYR A 13 -2.88 22.19 -23.30
CA TYR A 13 -1.91 22.85 -24.15
C TYR A 13 -1.42 24.14 -23.50
N LEU A 14 -0.11 24.27 -23.39
CA LEU A 14 0.54 25.48 -22.94
C LEU A 14 0.67 26.46 -24.11
N THR A 15 0.13 27.66 -23.91
CA THR A 15 0.05 28.71 -24.95
C THR A 15 1.42 29.27 -25.34
N HIS A 16 2.40 29.20 -24.43
CA HIS A 16 3.78 29.62 -24.67
C HIS A 16 4.76 28.54 -24.20
N ASP A 17 5.45 27.90 -25.14
CA ASP A 17 6.53 26.97 -24.84
C ASP A 17 7.85 27.70 -24.58
N SER A 18 7.92 28.39 -23.45
CA SER A 18 9.18 28.92 -22.91
C SER A 18 9.66 28.03 -21.76
N PRO A 19 10.98 27.81 -21.60
CA PRO A 19 11.53 27.02 -20.49
C PRO A 19 11.01 27.47 -19.11
N SER A 20 10.81 28.78 -18.92
CA SER A 20 10.26 29.35 -17.69
C SER A 20 8.81 28.93 -17.48
N VAL A 21 7.97 28.94 -18.52
CA VAL A 21 6.54 28.56 -18.43
C VAL A 21 6.40 27.06 -18.20
N ARG A 22 7.26 26.25 -18.82
CA ARG A 22 7.31 24.81 -18.56
C ARG A 22 7.71 24.52 -17.11
N LYS A 23 8.71 25.24 -16.59
CA LYS A 23 9.15 25.11 -15.20
C LYS A 23 8.05 25.50 -14.21
N THR A 24 7.32 26.58 -14.46
CA THR A 24 6.19 26.99 -13.59
C THR A 24 5.01 26.03 -13.71
N HIS A 25 4.74 25.48 -14.89
CA HIS A 25 3.72 24.45 -15.08
C HIS A 25 4.03 23.18 -14.29
N CYS A 26 5.22 22.58 -14.49
CA CYS A 26 5.62 21.35 -13.81
C CYS A 26 5.77 21.51 -12.29
N SER A 27 6.17 22.69 -11.82
CA SER A 27 6.25 22.99 -10.38
C SER A 27 4.89 23.37 -9.76
N GLY A 28 3.88 23.61 -10.59
CA GLY A 28 2.52 23.95 -10.19
C GLY A 28 1.82 22.84 -9.42
N ARG A 29 0.91 23.25 -8.52
CA ARG A 29 0.19 22.33 -7.63
C ARG A 29 -0.65 21.32 -8.42
N LYS A 30 -1.43 21.81 -9.39
CA LYS A 30 -2.27 21.00 -10.27
C LYS A 30 -1.49 19.89 -10.99
N HIS A 31 -0.32 20.22 -11.55
CA HIS A 31 0.50 19.22 -12.23
C HIS A 31 0.99 18.15 -11.26
N LYS A 32 1.49 18.54 -10.08
CA LYS A 32 1.97 17.60 -9.07
C LYS A 32 0.86 16.70 -8.52
N GLU A 33 -0.35 17.23 -8.33
CA GLU A 33 -1.52 16.46 -7.90
C GLU A 33 -1.93 15.46 -8.98
N ASN A 34 -2.07 15.92 -10.23
CA ASN A 34 -2.42 15.03 -11.33
C ASN A 34 -1.38 13.93 -11.57
N VAL A 35 -0.08 14.24 -11.40
CA VAL A 35 0.99 13.23 -11.49
C VAL A 35 0.83 12.18 -10.39
N LYS A 36 0.52 12.58 -9.15
CA LYS A 36 0.26 11.63 -8.05
C LYS A 36 -0.97 10.78 -8.32
N ASP A 37 -2.08 11.40 -8.71
CA ASP A 37 -3.34 10.71 -9.00
C ASP A 37 -3.21 9.73 -10.16
N TYR A 38 -2.41 10.09 -11.17
CA TYR A 38 -2.09 9.20 -12.30
C TYR A 38 -1.44 7.90 -11.83
N TYR A 39 -0.39 7.99 -11.00
CA TYR A 39 0.27 6.80 -10.47
C TYR A 39 -0.60 6.05 -9.46
N GLN A 40 -1.42 6.75 -8.68
CA GLN A 40 -2.34 6.11 -7.73
C GLN A 40 -3.38 5.25 -8.47
N LYS A 41 -4.04 5.80 -9.49
CA LYS A 41 -5.00 5.07 -10.32
C LYS A 41 -4.35 3.91 -11.08
N TRP A 42 -3.11 4.10 -11.54
CA TRP A 42 -2.36 3.03 -12.19
C TRP A 42 -2.12 1.82 -11.26
N MET A 43 -1.84 2.07 -9.97
CA MET A 43 -1.72 0.99 -8.99
C MET A 43 -3.06 0.29 -8.70
N GLU A 44 -4.16 1.03 -8.65
CA GLU A 44 -5.51 0.46 -8.49
C GLU A 44 -5.92 -0.40 -9.69
N GLU A 45 -5.62 0.03 -10.92
CA GLU A 45 -5.88 -0.74 -12.13
C GLU A 45 -5.06 -2.05 -12.17
N GLN A 46 -3.80 -2.00 -11.75
CA GLN A 46 -2.96 -3.19 -11.60
C GLN A 46 -3.52 -4.16 -10.55
N ALA A 47 -4.03 -3.65 -9.42
CA ALA A 47 -4.68 -4.47 -8.40
C ALA A 47 -5.98 -5.12 -8.93
N GLN A 48 -6.80 -4.36 -9.68
CA GLN A 48 -8.02 -4.88 -10.28
C GLN A 48 -7.71 -5.99 -11.30
N SER A 49 -6.68 -5.81 -12.14
CA SER A 49 -6.23 -6.85 -13.08
C SER A 49 -5.87 -8.16 -12.37
N LEU A 50 -5.26 -8.10 -11.19
CA LEU A 50 -4.93 -9.28 -10.38
C LEU A 50 -6.18 -9.93 -9.77
N ILE A 51 -7.15 -9.13 -9.30
CA ILE A 51 -8.42 -9.61 -8.75
C ILE A 51 -9.23 -10.31 -9.84
N ASP A 52 -9.33 -9.73 -11.03
CA ASP A 52 -10.10 -10.28 -12.14
C ASP A 52 -9.52 -11.63 -12.59
N LYS A 53 -8.19 -11.73 -12.69
CA LYS A 53 -7.50 -13.00 -13.01
C LYS A 53 -7.74 -14.07 -11.95
N THR A 54 -7.68 -13.70 -10.67
CA THR A 54 -7.90 -14.63 -9.55
C THR A 54 -9.37 -15.08 -9.48
N THR A 55 -10.30 -14.17 -9.69
CA THR A 55 -11.75 -14.41 -9.66
C THR A 55 -12.21 -15.25 -10.85
N ALA A 56 -11.64 -15.02 -12.04
CA ALA A 56 -11.85 -15.86 -13.21
C ALA A 56 -11.29 -17.28 -13.02
N ALA A 57 -10.09 -17.41 -12.43
CA ALA A 57 -9.50 -18.72 -12.11
C ALA A 57 -10.28 -19.47 -11.02
N PHE A 58 -10.85 -18.76 -10.04
CA PHE A 58 -11.68 -19.34 -8.99
C PHE A 58 -13.04 -19.82 -9.53
N GLN A 59 -13.70 -19.03 -10.38
CA GLN A 59 -14.94 -19.43 -11.06
C GLN A 59 -14.75 -20.61 -12.03
N GLN A 60 -13.55 -20.79 -12.58
CA GLN A 60 -13.20 -21.95 -13.41
C GLN A 60 -12.97 -23.25 -12.61
N GLY A 61 -13.19 -23.24 -11.29
CA GLY A 61 -13.37 -24.46 -10.49
C GLY A 61 -12.12 -25.34 -10.32
N LYS A 62 -10.91 -24.78 -10.44
CA LYS A 62 -9.64 -25.54 -10.38
C LYS A 62 -8.77 -25.31 -9.14
N ILE A 63 -9.26 -24.58 -8.14
CA ILE A 63 -8.48 -24.30 -6.92
C ILE A 63 -9.07 -25.09 -5.76
N PRO A 64 -8.41 -26.15 -5.25
CA PRO A 64 -8.84 -26.79 -4.01
C PRO A 64 -8.81 -25.76 -2.88
N PRO A 65 -9.76 -25.82 -1.93
CA PRO A 65 -9.79 -24.89 -0.81
C PRO A 65 -8.43 -24.92 -0.11
N THR A 66 -7.90 -23.72 0.11
CA THR A 66 -6.64 -23.49 0.82
C THR A 66 -6.64 -24.26 2.15
N PRO A 67 -5.52 -24.87 2.56
CA PRO A 67 -5.45 -25.72 3.75
C PRO A 67 -5.60 -24.93 5.07
N PHE A 68 -5.87 -23.62 5.03
CA PHE A 68 -6.01 -22.77 6.19
C PHE A 68 -7.42 -22.76 6.81
N SER A 69 -8.38 -23.47 6.20
CA SER A 69 -9.72 -23.67 6.76
C SER A 69 -9.89 -25.02 7.47
N ALA A 70 -8.84 -25.85 7.53
CA ALA A 70 -8.87 -27.02 8.39
C ALA A 70 -8.74 -26.55 9.85
N PRO A 71 -9.70 -26.88 10.75
CA PRO A 71 -9.45 -26.72 12.18
C PRO A 71 -8.19 -27.52 12.50
N PRO A 72 -7.22 -26.95 13.25
CA PRO A 72 -5.97 -27.63 13.50
C PRO A 72 -6.26 -29.01 14.10
N PRO A 73 -5.65 -30.08 13.57
CA PRO A 73 -5.89 -31.42 14.07
C PRO A 73 -5.60 -31.43 15.57
N ALA A 74 -6.61 -31.80 16.35
CA ALA A 74 -6.51 -32.02 17.78
C ALA A 74 -5.39 -33.04 18.04
N GLY A 75 -4.19 -32.56 18.38
CA GLY A 75 -3.03 -33.42 18.61
C GLY A 75 -1.67 -32.84 18.25
N ALA A 76 -1.59 -31.75 17.47
CA ALA A 76 -0.31 -31.09 17.22
C ALA A 76 0.07 -30.18 18.40
N MET A 77 0.59 -30.79 19.46
CA MET A 77 1.32 -30.07 20.51
C MET A 77 2.57 -29.47 19.86
N ILE A 78 2.48 -28.21 19.44
CA ILE A 78 3.66 -27.44 19.00
C ILE A 78 4.56 -27.33 20.24
N PRO A 79 5.76 -27.94 20.24
CA PRO A 79 6.67 -27.77 21.36
C PRO A 79 7.02 -26.28 21.47
N PRO A 80 7.06 -25.70 22.68
CA PRO A 80 7.41 -24.30 22.85
C PRO A 80 8.79 -24.05 22.21
N PRO A 81 8.94 -22.94 21.46
CA PRO A 81 10.21 -22.63 20.81
C PRO A 81 11.33 -22.52 21.85
N PRO A 82 12.55 -23.01 21.56
CA PRO A 82 13.69 -22.87 22.45
C PRO A 82 13.93 -21.40 22.79
N SER A 83 14.08 -21.08 24.08
CA SER A 83 14.44 -19.74 24.55
C SER A 83 15.80 -19.32 23.99
N ILE A 84 15.78 -18.60 22.86
CA ILE A 84 16.93 -17.85 22.36
C ILE A 84 17.10 -16.64 23.27
N PRO A 85 18.26 -16.42 23.92
CA PRO A 85 18.53 -15.18 24.64
C PRO A 85 18.50 -14.01 23.65
N GLY A 86 17.37 -13.31 23.59
CA GLY A 86 17.26 -12.08 22.80
C GLY A 86 18.16 -10.98 23.37
N PRO A 87 18.63 -10.04 22.53
CA PRO A 87 19.45 -8.92 22.98
C PRO A 87 18.71 -8.07 24.03
N PRO A 88 19.44 -7.44 24.99
CA PRO A 88 18.83 -6.75 26.11
C PRO A 88 17.94 -5.62 25.60
N ARG A 89 16.64 -5.73 25.85
CA ARG A 89 15.66 -4.67 25.58
C ARG A 89 15.97 -3.49 26.51
N PRO A 90 16.33 -2.31 25.99
CA PRO A 90 16.46 -1.12 26.81
C PRO A 90 15.08 -0.68 27.32
N GLY A 91 14.94 -0.56 28.64
CA GLY A 91 13.87 0.23 29.24
C GLY A 91 12.54 -0.48 29.49
N MET A 92 12.55 -1.54 30.29
CA MET A 92 11.36 -1.94 31.03
C MET A 92 11.15 -0.94 32.18
N MET A 93 10.36 0.11 31.94
CA MET A 93 9.89 0.95 33.04
C MET A 93 8.81 0.19 33.82
N PRO A 94 8.92 0.05 35.15
CA PRO A 94 7.91 -0.64 35.94
C PRO A 94 6.63 0.19 35.94
N ALA A 95 5.53 -0.43 35.49
CA ALA A 95 4.20 0.13 35.56
C ALA A 95 3.83 0.40 37.04
N PRO A 96 3.45 1.63 37.43
CA PRO A 96 2.91 1.90 38.74
C PRO A 96 1.59 1.15 38.93
N HIS A 97 1.57 0.27 39.91
CA HIS A 97 0.37 -0.32 40.47
C HIS A 97 -0.48 0.78 41.09
N MET A 98 -1.38 1.37 40.29
CA MET A 98 -2.35 2.35 40.76
C MET A 98 -3.44 1.61 41.54
N GLY A 99 -3.33 1.74 42.87
CA GLY A 99 -4.14 1.06 43.87
C GLY A 99 -5.64 1.29 43.74
N GLY A 100 -6.37 0.31 44.27
CA GLY A 100 -7.83 0.23 44.29
C GLY A 100 -8.53 1.25 45.19
N PRO A 101 -9.87 1.12 45.31
CA PRO A 101 -10.83 2.19 45.57
C PRO A 101 -10.89 2.65 47.04
N PRO A 102 -11.53 3.82 47.31
CA PRO A 102 -11.38 4.56 48.56
C PRO A 102 -12.26 4.04 49.71
N MET A 103 -11.75 4.15 50.93
CA MET A 103 -12.48 4.28 52.19
C MET A 103 -11.81 5.34 53.05
#